data_AF-A0A3B8PYM5-F1
#
_entry.id   AF-A0A3B8PYM5-F1
#
_cell.length_a   1.000
_cell.length_b   1.000
_cell.length_c   1.000
_cell.angle_alpha   90.00
_cell.angle_beta   90.00
_cell.angle_gamma   90.00
#
_symmetry.space_group_name_H-M   'P 1'
#
loop_
_entity.id
_entity.type
_entity.pdbx_description
1 polymer ?
#
loop_
_entity_poly.entity_id
_entity_poly.type
_entity_poly.pdbx_seq_one_letter_code
_entity_poly.pdbx_strand_id
1 'polypeptide(L)'
;MSHDSNGSQFFPFTDVFARRHIGPDAAEQAELLEFLGFRSLADLAEAAVPRSIRLPRPLKLPDALSEREALAQLRKRAEQNHVFRSLIGMGYYDTITPPVIQ
;
A
#
# COMPACT_ATOMS: atom_id res chain seq x y z
N MET A 1 27.75 -28.00 -17.42
CA MET A 1 26.92 -28.82 -16.50
C MET A 1 26.41 -27.86 -15.42
N SER A 2 25.69 -26.79 -15.76
CA SER A 2 24.27 -26.77 -16.17
C SER A 2 23.39 -27.56 -15.19
N HIS A 3 23.01 -26.89 -14.10
CA HIS A 3 21.77 -27.19 -13.38
C HIS A 3 20.86 -25.97 -13.53
N ASP A 4 20.13 -25.94 -14.64
CA ASP A 4 18.85 -25.25 -14.71
C ASP A 4 17.80 -26.15 -14.08
N SER A 5 16.95 -25.60 -13.20
CA SER A 5 15.51 -25.91 -13.16
C SER A 5 14.81 -25.18 -12.01
N ASN A 6 14.33 -23.97 -12.31
CA ASN A 6 12.93 -23.57 -12.19
C ASN A 6 12.14 -24.12 -10.99
N GLY A 7 12.27 -23.44 -9.85
CA GLY A 7 11.34 -23.55 -8.71
C GLY A 7 10.39 -22.35 -8.68
N SER A 8 9.52 -22.22 -9.69
CA SER A 8 8.47 -21.21 -9.70
C SER A 8 7.62 -21.36 -8.44
N GLN A 9 7.65 -20.33 -7.62
CA GLN A 9 7.07 -20.20 -6.28
C GLN A 9 5.56 -20.48 -6.30
N PHE A 10 5.17 -21.71 -5.95
CA PHE A 10 3.79 -22.21 -5.99
C PHE A 10 2.94 -21.87 -4.75
N PHE A 11 3.45 -21.05 -3.84
CA PHE A 11 2.71 -20.63 -2.65
C PHE A 11 2.25 -19.18 -2.83
N PRO A 12 0.93 -18.89 -2.81
CA PRO A 12 0.45 -17.53 -2.87
C PRO A 12 1.00 -16.76 -1.66
N PHE A 13 1.59 -15.59 -1.90
CA PHE A 13 1.98 -14.67 -0.83
C PHE A 13 0.73 -14.34 0.00
N THR A 14 0.71 -14.76 1.27
CA THR A 14 -0.41 -14.51 2.17
C THR A 14 -0.42 -13.09 2.73
N ASP A 15 0.72 -12.38 2.64
CA ASP A 15 0.88 -10.99 3.10
C ASP A 15 0.64 -9.96 1.98
N VAL A 16 -0.63 -9.86 1.53
CA VAL A 16 -1.07 -8.83 0.58
C VAL A 16 -1.76 -7.70 1.34
N PHE A 17 -1.09 -6.55 1.46
CA PHE A 17 -1.59 -5.38 2.21
C PHE A 17 -3.00 -4.95 1.77
N ALA A 18 -3.29 -4.95 0.46
CA ALA A 18 -4.59 -4.54 -0.08
C ALA A 18 -5.77 -5.31 0.55
N ARG A 19 -5.58 -6.58 0.92
CA ARG A 19 -6.63 -7.39 1.56
C ARG A 19 -6.92 -6.99 3.00
N ARG A 20 -5.93 -6.43 3.73
CA ARG A 20 -6.14 -5.87 5.08
C ARG A 20 -6.62 -4.42 5.04
N HIS A 21 -6.34 -3.72 3.94
CA HIS A 21 -6.65 -2.30 3.78
C HIS A 21 -8.04 -2.06 3.19
N ILE A 22 -8.46 -2.90 2.23
CA ILE A 22 -9.79 -2.83 1.62
C ILE A 22 -10.72 -3.68 2.46
N GLY A 23 -11.70 -3.05 3.09
CA GLY A 23 -12.67 -3.72 3.96
C GLY A 23 -13.56 -4.72 3.20
N PRO A 24 -14.34 -4.27 2.19
CA PRO A 24 -15.26 -5.14 1.48
C PRO A 24 -14.56 -6.27 0.73
N ASP A 25 -14.96 -7.50 0.99
CA ASP A 25 -14.53 -8.66 0.20
C ASP A 25 -15.29 -8.77 -1.13
N ALA A 26 -15.00 -9.82 -1.91
CA ALA A 26 -15.63 -10.00 -3.21
C ALA A 26 -17.15 -10.22 -3.14
N ALA A 27 -17.66 -10.85 -2.08
CA ALA A 27 -19.09 -11.10 -1.91
C ALA A 27 -19.81 -9.81 -1.49
N GLU A 28 -19.24 -9.07 -0.54
CA GLU A 28 -19.77 -7.78 -0.11
C GLU A 28 -19.75 -6.75 -1.27
N GLN A 29 -18.69 -6.75 -2.08
CA GLN A 29 -18.64 -5.91 -3.29
C GLN A 29 -19.73 -6.28 -4.29
N ALA A 30 -20.03 -7.57 -4.47
CA ALA A 30 -21.08 -8.01 -5.38
C ALA A 30 -22.47 -7.57 -4.91
N GLU A 31 -22.76 -7.71 -3.61
CA GLU A 31 -24.03 -7.27 -3.01
C GLU A 31 -24.24 -5.74 -3.18
N LEU A 32 -23.20 -4.95 -2.91
CA LEU A 32 -23.24 -3.50 -3.07
C LEU A 32 -23.42 -3.08 -4.54
N LEU A 33 -22.75 -3.76 -5.46
CA LEU A 33 -22.90 -3.49 -6.89
C LEU A 33 -24.31 -3.80 -7.39
N GLU A 34 -24.89 -4.92 -6.95
CA GLU A 34 -26.26 -5.30 -7.26
C GLU A 34 -27.26 -4.27 -6.74
N PHE A 35 -27.12 -3.84 -5.48
CA PHE A 35 -27.94 -2.79 -4.88
C PHE A 35 -27.90 -1.48 -5.69
N LEU A 36 -26.72 -1.11 -6.19
CA LEU A 36 -26.53 0.09 -7.01
C LEU A 36 -26.90 -0.10 -8.49
N GLY A 37 -27.22 -1.33 -8.92
CA GLY A 37 -27.58 -1.64 -10.31
C GLY A 37 -26.39 -1.71 -11.28
N PHE A 38 -25.16 -1.92 -10.79
CA PHE A 38 -23.96 -2.06 -11.62
C PHE A 38 -23.49 -3.52 -11.69
N ARG A 39 -22.86 -3.90 -12.80
CA ARG A 39 -22.38 -5.30 -13.02
C ARG A 39 -20.93 -5.48 -12.60
N SER A 40 -20.17 -4.39 -12.45
CA SER A 40 -18.77 -4.42 -12.06
C SER A 40 -18.32 -3.09 -11.46
N LEU A 41 -17.19 -3.12 -10.73
CA LEU A 41 -16.51 -1.90 -10.28
C LEU A 41 -16.05 -1.03 -11.47
N ALA A 42 -15.72 -1.64 -12.61
CA ALA A 42 -15.31 -0.90 -13.80
C ALA A 42 -16.48 -0.10 -14.38
N ASP A 43 -17.67 -0.70 -14.45
CA ASP A 43 -18.91 -0.06 -14.91
C ASP A 43 -19.27 1.12 -14.01
N LEU A 44 -19.20 0.91 -12.70
CA LEU A 44 -19.42 1.98 -11.71
C LEU A 44 -18.41 3.13 -11.90
N ALA A 45 -17.13 2.82 -12.08
CA ALA A 45 -16.10 3.83 -12.30
C ALA A 45 -16.27 4.60 -13.62
N GLU A 46 -16.78 3.95 -14.67
CA GLU A 46 -17.12 4.61 -15.94
C GLU A 46 -18.30 5.58 -15.82
N ALA A 47 -19.32 5.20 -15.03
CA ALA A 47 -20.46 6.08 -14.78
C ALA A 47 -20.10 7.27 -13.88
N ALA A 48 -19.20 7.07 -12.92
CA ALA A 48 -18.83 8.09 -11.93
C ALA A 48 -17.78 9.11 -12.43
N VAL A 49 -16.81 8.67 -13.24
CA VAL A 49 -15.66 9.51 -13.64
C VAL A 49 -15.71 9.85 -15.13
N PRO A 50 -15.83 11.13 -15.51
CA PRO A 50 -15.82 11.54 -16.92
C PRO A 50 -14.56 11.08 -17.66
N ARG A 51 -14.75 10.54 -18.87
CA ARG A 51 -13.65 10.01 -19.70
C ARG A 51 -12.56 11.02 -20.00
N SER A 52 -12.90 12.31 -20.10
CA SER A 52 -11.95 13.40 -20.42
C SER A 52 -10.84 13.59 -19.38
N ILE A 53 -11.06 13.16 -18.14
CA ILE A 53 -10.09 13.31 -17.04
C ILE A 53 -9.55 11.97 -16.52
N ARG A 54 -9.97 10.84 -17.12
CA ARG A 54 -9.52 9.51 -16.71
C ARG A 54 -8.12 9.24 -17.25
N LEU A 55 -7.26 8.65 -16.44
CA LEU A 55 -5.92 8.26 -16.88
C LEU A 55 -6.03 7.13 -17.91
N PRO A 56 -5.50 7.28 -19.15
CA PRO A 56 -5.67 6.30 -20.22
C PRO A 56 -4.68 5.12 -20.13
N ARG A 57 -3.89 5.07 -19.05
CA ARG A 57 -2.86 4.07 -18.83
C ARG A 57 -2.78 3.71 -17.34
N PRO A 58 -2.29 2.51 -16.99
CA PRO A 58 -1.98 2.18 -15.61
C PRO A 58 -0.95 3.14 -14.99
N LEU A 59 -0.95 3.20 -13.67
CA LEU A 59 0.10 3.90 -12.93
C LEU A 59 1.44 3.19 -13.14
N LYS A 60 2.50 3.98 -13.36
CA LYS A 60 3.87 3.46 -13.48
C LYS A 60 4.52 3.44 -12.10
N LEU A 61 4.22 2.40 -11.33
CA LEU A 61 4.74 2.20 -9.97
C LEU A 61 5.63 0.94 -9.94
N PRO A 62 6.56 0.83 -8.97
CA PRO A 62 7.24 -0.42 -8.68
C PRO A 62 6.25 -1.51 -8.27
N ASP A 63 6.68 -2.76 -8.33
CA ASP A 63 5.88 -3.89 -7.85
C ASP A 63 5.53 -3.71 -6.37
N ALA A 64 4.31 -4.14 -6.02
CA ALA A 64 3.84 -4.07 -4.65
C ALA A 64 4.73 -4.92 -3.74
N LEU A 65 5.17 -4.32 -2.64
CA LEU A 65 5.87 -5.03 -1.57
C LEU A 65 4.86 -5.64 -0.60
N SER A 66 5.25 -6.74 0.05
CA SER A 66 4.58 -7.16 1.28
C SER A 66 4.73 -6.12 2.39
N GLU A 67 3.88 -6.15 3.42
CA GLU A 67 3.98 -5.20 4.53
C GLU A 67 5.34 -5.31 5.24
N ARG A 68 5.82 -6.54 5.43
CA ARG A 68 7.12 -6.81 6.04
C ARG A 68 8.28 -6.23 5.22
N GLU A 69 8.24 -6.38 3.90
CA GLU A 69 9.27 -5.85 3.00
C GLU A 69 9.26 -4.32 2.97
N ALA A 70 8.07 -3.71 2.94
CA ALA A 70 7.92 -2.26 2.98
C ALA A 70 8.52 -1.68 4.28
N LEU A 71 8.20 -2.26 5.43
CA LEU A 71 8.79 -1.85 6.72
C LEU A 71 10.30 -2.03 6.76
N ALA A 72 10.82 -3.15 6.27
CA ALA A 72 12.26 -3.39 6.21
C ALA A 72 12.99 -2.38 5.32
N GLN A 73 12.40 -2.05 4.16
CA GLN A 73 12.94 -1.05 3.25
C GLN A 73 12.92 0.36 3.85
N LEU A 74 11.84 0.73 4.54
CA LEU A 74 11.73 2.01 5.24
C LEU A 74 12.75 2.12 6.38
N ARG A 75 12.96 1.04 7.15
CA ARG A 75 13.95 1.01 8.23
C ARG A 75 15.36 1.27 7.70
N LYS A 76 15.75 0.60 6.61
CA LYS A 76 17.04 0.81 5.94
C LYS A 76 17.25 2.26 5.46
N ARG A 77 16.17 2.94 5.07
CA ARG A 77 16.24 4.37 4.71
C ARG A 77 16.35 5.25 5.95
N ALA A 78 15.58 4.96 6.99
CA ALA A 78 15.60 5.72 8.25
C ALA A 78 16.96 5.65 8.96
N GLU A 79 17.68 4.53 8.85
CA GLU A 79 19.05 4.35 9.38
C GLU A 79 20.09 5.31 8.78
N GLN A 80 19.78 5.94 7.64
CA GLN A 80 20.67 6.92 7.01
C GLN A 80 20.52 8.32 7.64
N ASN A 81 19.50 8.54 8.47
CA ASN A 81 19.30 9.81 9.16
C ASN A 81 20.25 9.93 10.35
N HIS A 82 20.77 11.14 10.57
CA HIS A 82 21.59 11.44 11.74
C HIS A 82 20.75 12.16 12.79
N VAL A 83 20.55 11.51 13.94
CA VAL A 83 19.84 12.09 15.08
C VAL A 83 20.82 12.89 15.92
N PHE A 84 20.75 14.23 15.81
CA PHE A 84 21.57 15.15 16.59
C PHE A 84 20.81 15.71 17.78
N ARG A 85 21.57 16.21 18.76
CA ARG A 85 21.02 17.14 19.74
C ARG A 85 20.82 18.49 19.07
N SER A 86 19.63 18.72 18.56
CA SER A 86 19.27 19.94 17.82
C SER A 86 18.89 21.06 18.79
N LEU A 87 19.71 22.12 18.82
CA LEU A 87 19.46 23.35 19.59
C LEU A 87 19.13 24.55 18.69
N ILE A 88 18.58 24.28 17.51
CA ILE A 88 18.25 25.30 16.50
C ILE A 88 17.13 26.22 16.99
N GLY A 89 16.16 25.68 17.74
CA GLY A 89 14.98 26.39 18.19
C GLY A 89 14.01 26.67 17.04
N MET A 90 13.64 27.94 16.84
CA MET A 90 12.74 28.37 15.77
C MET A 90 11.35 27.68 15.80
N GLY A 91 10.84 27.38 16.99
CA GLY A 91 9.51 26.80 17.18
C GLY A 91 9.48 25.28 17.34
N TYR A 92 10.62 24.59 17.23
CA TYR A 92 10.74 23.17 17.57
C TYR A 92 11.77 22.96 18.67
N TYR A 93 11.37 22.27 19.73
CA TYR A 93 12.20 21.95 20.89
C TYR A 93 12.02 20.47 21.22
N ASP A 94 13.14 19.77 21.43
CA ASP A 94 13.12 18.35 21.79
C ASP A 94 12.44 18.15 23.16
N THR A 95 11.83 16.98 23.36
CA THR A 95 11.07 16.68 24.58
C THR A 95 11.14 15.20 24.94
N ILE A 96 10.93 14.92 26.22
CA ILE A 96 10.76 13.56 26.71
C ILE A 96 9.25 13.25 26.63
N THR A 97 8.83 12.55 25.59
CA THR A 97 7.46 12.01 25.51
C THR A 97 7.29 10.95 26.59
N PRO A 98 6.35 11.11 27.56
CA PRO A 98 6.13 10.11 28.60
C PRO A 98 5.81 8.73 27.99
N PRO A 99 6.51 7.65 28.39
CA PRO A 99 6.39 6.34 27.72
C PRO A 99 4.98 5.75 27.71
N VAL A 100 4.12 6.14 28.66
CA VAL A 100 2.73 5.67 28.74
C VAL A 100 1.81 6.28 27.66
N ILE A 101 2.26 7.34 26.99
CA ILE A 101 1.46 8.05 25.97
C ILE A 101 1.87 7.67 24.54
N GLN A 102 3.09 7.13 24.36
CA GLN A 102 3.69 6.87 23.05
C GLN A 102 2.96 5.81 22.22
#